data_AF-A0A426WA20-F1
#
_entry.id   AF-A0A426WA20-F1
#
_cell.length_a   1.000
_cell.length_b   1.000
_cell.length_c   1.000
_cell.angle_alpha   90.00
_cell.angle_beta   90.00
_cell.angle_gamma   90.00
#
_symmetry.space_group_name_H-M   'P 1'
#
loop_
_entity.id
_entity.type
_entity.pdbx_description
1 polymer ?
#
loop_
_entity_poly.entity_id
_entity_poly.type
_entity_poly.pdbx_seq_one_letter_code
_entity_poly.pdbx_strand_id
1 'polypeptide(L)'
;MMDGNYLANPAIFLIQTLFGLYILAVVLRLILQLMKADFYNPVSQFLVRATHPPLKLLRRFIPGFGGIDISSIVLAWALKAAELSLVILLSGASVNALGPFLWAIPELVELLINIFLFAILIQVILSWINPGAYNPVSALLHSLTDPVMRPARRILPPISGLDLSPMLVMIGLVLLKMLLLPPLRVITGSPF
;
A
#
# COMPACT_ATOMS: atom_id res chain seq x y z
N MET A 1 11.24 26.99 27.57
CA MET A 1 12.09 25.82 27.33
C MET A 1 11.51 25.12 26.12
N MET A 2 12.26 24.96 25.03
CA MET A 2 11.76 24.19 23.88
C MET A 2 11.77 22.72 24.30
N ASP A 3 10.59 22.11 24.42
CA ASP A 3 10.47 20.68 24.69
C ASP A 3 11.27 19.91 23.64
N GLY A 4 11.98 18.85 24.04
CA GLY A 4 12.81 18.02 23.15
C GLY A 4 12.05 17.47 21.92
N ASN A 5 10.72 17.58 21.91
CA ASN A 5 9.83 17.19 20.83
C ASN A 5 9.75 18.19 19.67
N TYR A 6 10.20 19.46 19.82
CA TYR A 6 10.07 20.46 18.75
C TYR A 6 10.84 20.09 17.49
N LEU A 7 12.07 19.57 17.62
CA LEU A 7 12.88 19.13 16.48
C LEU A 7 12.58 17.67 16.08
N ALA A 8 12.13 16.85 17.02
CA ALA A 8 11.77 15.45 16.75
C ALA A 8 10.55 15.34 15.83
N ASN A 9 9.53 16.21 16.00
CA ASN A 9 8.29 16.13 15.24
C ASN A 9 8.48 16.35 13.72
N PRO A 10 9.21 17.39 13.24
CA PRO A 10 9.53 17.52 11.83
C PRO A 10 10.36 16.35 11.29
N ALA A 11 11.31 15.83 12.08
CA ALA A 11 12.13 14.69 11.67
C ALA A 11 11.28 13.41 11.50
N ILE A 12 10.39 13.13 12.46
CA ILE A 12 9.42 12.02 12.40
C ILE A 12 8.53 12.16 11.15
N PHE A 13 8.01 13.35 10.88
CA PHE A 13 7.21 13.61 9.68
C PHE A 13 7.97 13.32 8.39
N LEU A 14 9.23 13.79 8.29
CA LEU A 14 10.07 13.53 7.11
C LEU A 14 10.35 12.04 6.93
N ILE A 15 10.66 11.32 8.01
CA ILE A 15 10.88 9.87 7.97
C ILE A 15 9.64 9.14 7.50
N GLN A 16 8.49 9.41 8.12
CA GLN A 16 7.21 8.79 7.76
C GLN A 16 6.83 9.09 6.32
N THR A 17 7.06 10.32 5.86
CA THR A 17 6.76 10.71 4.48
C THR A 17 7.66 10.00 3.48
N LEU A 18 8.98 10.02 3.69
CA LEU A 18 9.94 9.43 2.75
C LEU A 18 9.83 7.90 2.71
N PHE A 19 9.78 7.25 3.87
CA PHE A 19 9.58 5.80 3.95
C PHE A 19 8.20 5.41 3.45
N GLY A 20 7.13 6.11 3.86
CA GLY A 20 5.77 5.84 3.42
C GLY A 20 5.60 5.90 1.90
N LEU A 21 6.13 6.94 1.25
CA LEU A 21 6.12 7.05 -0.21
C LEU A 21 6.91 5.92 -0.88
N TYR A 22 8.06 5.53 -0.31
CA TYR A 22 8.88 4.46 -0.88
C TYR A 22 8.24 3.08 -0.70
N ILE A 23 7.70 2.78 0.48
CA ILE A 23 6.96 1.56 0.78
C ILE A 23 5.72 1.47 -0.11
N LEU A 24 4.99 2.58 -0.28
CA LEU A 24 3.89 2.66 -1.23
C LEU A 24 4.34 2.27 -2.64
N ALA A 25 5.46 2.79 -3.13
CA ALA A 25 5.98 2.44 -4.45
C ALA A 25 6.34 0.94 -4.57
N VAL A 26 6.96 0.35 -3.53
CA VAL A 26 7.27 -1.08 -3.48
C VAL A 26 6.01 -1.95 -3.49
N VAL A 27 5.01 -1.59 -2.66
CA VAL A 27 3.75 -2.34 -2.57
C VAL A 27 2.92 -2.19 -3.84
N LEU A 28 2.82 -1.00 -4.42
CA LEU A 28 2.16 -0.79 -5.72
C LEU A 28 2.81 -1.65 -6.81
N ARG A 29 4.15 -1.67 -6.88
CA ARG A 29 4.84 -2.56 -7.82
C ARG A 29 4.47 -4.02 -7.61
N LEU A 30 4.45 -4.50 -6.37
CA LEU A 30 4.07 -5.87 -6.05
C LEU A 30 2.65 -6.17 -6.52
N ILE A 31 1.69 -5.29 -6.25
CA ILE A 31 0.29 -5.44 -6.70
C ILE A 31 0.22 -5.48 -8.22
N LEU A 32 0.88 -4.55 -8.92
CA LEU A 32 0.88 -4.51 -10.39
C LEU A 32 1.45 -5.78 -11.00
N GLN A 33 2.51 -6.34 -10.40
CA GLN A 33 3.08 -7.62 -10.80
C GLN A 33 2.09 -8.77 -10.59
N LEU A 34 1.41 -8.81 -9.43
CA LEU A 34 0.39 -9.82 -9.14
C LEU A 34 -0.80 -9.73 -10.10
N MET A 35 -1.20 -8.52 -10.48
CA MET A 35 -2.30 -8.26 -11.40
C MET A 35 -1.91 -8.42 -12.87
N LYS A 36 -0.64 -8.73 -13.16
CA LYS A 36 -0.09 -8.78 -14.52
C LYS A 36 -0.42 -7.51 -15.32
N ALA A 37 -0.37 -6.36 -14.64
CA ALA A 37 -0.65 -5.07 -15.26
C ALA A 37 0.41 -4.75 -16.31
N ASP A 38 0.04 -3.93 -17.30
CA ASP A 38 0.91 -3.61 -18.42
C ASP A 38 2.23 -2.94 -17.96
N PHE A 39 3.35 -3.63 -18.19
CA PHE A 39 4.70 -3.14 -17.87
C PHE A 39 5.19 -2.07 -18.84
N TYR A 40 4.55 -1.90 -20.00
CA TYR A 40 4.85 -0.80 -20.92
C TYR A 40 4.27 0.53 -20.43
N ASN A 41 3.37 0.51 -19.44
CA ASN A 41 2.80 1.72 -18.87
C ASN A 41 3.88 2.58 -18.18
N PRO A 42 3.96 3.90 -18.44
CA PRO A 42 4.97 4.79 -17.86
C PRO A 42 5.00 4.78 -16.32
N VAL A 43 3.86 4.70 -15.66
CA VAL A 43 3.79 4.66 -14.19
C VAL A 43 4.30 3.31 -13.66
N SER A 44 3.95 2.21 -14.34
CA SER A 44 4.50 0.88 -14.01
C SER A 44 6.03 0.87 -14.17
N GLN A 45 6.55 1.42 -15.27
CA GLN A 45 8.00 1.55 -15.49
C GLN A 45 8.67 2.42 -14.42
N PHE A 46 8.05 3.53 -14.02
CA PHE A 46 8.56 4.37 -12.94
C PHE A 46 8.69 3.58 -11.63
N LEU A 47 7.62 2.89 -11.21
CA LEU A 47 7.61 2.09 -9.99
C LEU A 47 8.66 0.97 -10.04
N VAL A 48 8.76 0.27 -11.16
CA VAL A 48 9.78 -0.78 -11.36
C VAL A 48 11.19 -0.20 -11.28
N ARG A 49 11.47 0.92 -11.95
CA ARG A 49 12.79 1.55 -11.95
C ARG A 49 13.16 2.09 -10.56
N ALA A 50 12.24 2.74 -9.87
CA ALA A 50 12.47 3.33 -8.55
C ALA A 50 12.76 2.28 -7.47
N THR A 51 12.14 1.10 -7.58
CA THR A 51 12.26 0.03 -6.58
C THR A 51 13.35 -0.99 -6.92
N HIS A 52 13.81 -1.03 -8.18
CA HIS A 52 14.78 -2.02 -8.66
C HIS A 52 16.12 -2.03 -7.89
N PRO A 53 16.77 -0.90 -7.54
CA PRO A 53 18.10 -0.93 -6.92
C PRO A 53 18.19 -1.75 -5.62
N PRO A 54 17.36 -1.53 -4.58
CA PRO A 54 17.41 -2.36 -3.37
C PRO A 54 16.91 -3.78 -3.62
N LEU A 55 15.94 -3.97 -4.52
CA LEU A 55 15.49 -5.32 -4.87
C LEU A 55 16.58 -6.15 -5.53
N LYS A 56 17.42 -5.56 -6.39
CA LYS A 56 18.56 -6.25 -7.00
C LYS A 56 19.55 -6.75 -5.94
N LEU A 57 19.72 -6.01 -4.85
CA LEU A 57 20.56 -6.44 -3.73
C LEU A 57 19.92 -7.62 -2.98
N LEU A 58 18.62 -7.52 -2.66
CA LEU A 58 17.90 -8.57 -1.94
C LEU A 58 17.75 -9.86 -2.76
N ARG A 59 17.57 -9.75 -4.08
CA ARG A 59 17.49 -10.89 -5.00
C ARG A 59 18.76 -11.74 -5.05
N ARG A 60 19.89 -11.23 -4.56
CA ARG A 60 21.11 -12.05 -4.40
C ARG A 60 20.95 -13.13 -3.34
N PHE A 61 20.08 -12.88 -2.35
CA PHE A 61 19.86 -13.78 -1.21
C PHE A 61 18.51 -14.52 -1.31
N ILE A 62 17.51 -13.88 -1.90
CA ILE A 62 16.15 -14.41 -1.98
C ILE A 62 15.76 -14.55 -3.46
N PRO A 63 15.72 -15.76 -4.02
CA PRO A 63 15.26 -15.96 -5.38
C PRO A 63 13.76 -15.62 -5.51
N GLY A 64 13.35 -15.10 -6.67
CA GLY A 64 11.93 -14.95 -6.99
C GLY A 64 11.30 -16.32 -7.26
N PHE A 65 10.05 -16.53 -6.82
CA PHE A 65 9.34 -17.80 -7.00
C PHE A 65 8.06 -17.61 -7.82
N GLY A 66 7.87 -18.40 -8.88
CA GLY A 66 6.59 -18.50 -9.60
C GLY A 66 6.04 -17.21 -10.20
N GLY A 67 6.91 -16.24 -10.53
CA GLY A 67 6.48 -14.93 -11.05
C GLY A 67 6.04 -13.93 -9.97
N ILE A 68 6.15 -14.27 -8.68
CA ILE A 68 5.99 -13.36 -7.54
C ILE A 68 7.37 -13.00 -6.99
N ASP A 69 7.64 -11.71 -6.87
CA ASP A 69 8.91 -11.20 -6.36
C ASP A 69 8.86 -11.13 -4.82
N ILE A 70 9.16 -12.26 -4.16
CA ILE A 70 9.23 -12.38 -2.68
C ILE A 70 10.14 -11.30 -2.10
N SER A 71 11.19 -10.89 -2.83
CA SER A 71 12.07 -9.80 -2.41
C SER A 71 11.32 -8.49 -2.19
N SER A 72 10.19 -8.24 -2.87
CA SER A 72 9.36 -7.04 -2.67
C SER A 72 8.59 -7.07 -1.37
N ILE A 73 8.07 -8.24 -0.98
CA ILE A 73 7.38 -8.42 0.30
C ILE A 73 8.37 -8.21 1.44
N VAL A 74 9.54 -8.84 1.34
CA VAL A 74 10.61 -8.70 2.35
C VAL A 74 11.13 -7.28 2.40
N LEU A 75 11.29 -6.61 1.25
CA LEU A 75 11.70 -5.20 1.22
C LEU A 75 10.67 -4.30 1.89
N ALA A 76 9.38 -4.42 1.56
CA ALA A 76 8.32 -3.62 2.16
C ALA A 76 8.26 -3.81 3.68
N TRP A 77 8.38 -5.07 4.14
CA TRP A 77 8.42 -5.40 5.56
C TRP A 77 9.63 -4.81 6.28
N ALA A 78 10.83 -4.99 5.71
CA ALA A 78 12.06 -4.44 6.29
C ALA A 78 12.04 -2.91 6.34
N LEU A 79 11.54 -2.24 5.29
CA LEU A 79 11.41 -0.79 5.25
C LEU A 79 10.41 -0.29 6.30
N LYS A 80 9.25 -0.94 6.43
CA LYS A 80 8.25 -0.53 7.43
C LYS A 80 8.73 -0.74 8.85
N ALA A 81 9.43 -1.86 9.11
CA ALA A 81 10.07 -2.10 10.39
C ALA A 81 11.13 -1.03 10.69
N ALA A 82 11.98 -0.69 9.71
CA ALA A 82 13.00 0.35 9.86
C ALA A 82 12.39 1.75 10.11
N GLU A 83 11.33 2.11 9.39
CA GLU A 83 10.56 3.35 9.61
C GLU A 83 10.08 3.43 11.07
N LEU A 84 9.40 2.38 11.55
CA LEU A 84 8.88 2.31 12.92
C LEU A 84 10.00 2.39 13.95
N SER A 85 11.10 1.65 13.75
CA SER A 85 12.29 1.72 14.62
C SER A 85 12.84 3.14 14.71
N LEU A 86 12.98 3.85 13.59
CA LEU A 86 13.49 5.22 13.58
C LEU A 86 12.55 6.21 14.29
N VAL A 87 11.24 6.09 14.06
CA VAL A 87 10.23 6.95 14.71
C VAL A 87 10.26 6.76 16.23
N ILE A 88 10.34 5.51 16.69
CA ILE A 88 10.43 5.17 18.11
C ILE A 88 11.68 5.74 18.76
N LEU A 89 12.84 5.58 18.11
CA LEU A 89 14.11 6.11 18.60
C LEU A 89 14.06 7.63 18.78
N LEU A 90 13.45 8.33 17.81
CA LEU A 90 13.29 9.79 17.87
C LEU A 90 12.24 10.25 18.88
N SER A 91 11.25 9.42 19.17
CA SER A 91 10.20 9.69 20.16
C SER A 91 10.68 9.49 21.60
N GLY A 92 11.91 8.96 21.80
CA GLY A 92 12.46 8.66 23.13
C GLY A 92 11.72 7.52 23.85
N ALA A 93 10.88 6.77 23.15
CA ALA A 93 10.14 5.66 23.72
C ALA A 93 11.07 4.46 23.92
N SER A 94 11.00 3.84 25.11
CA SER A 94 11.68 2.58 25.37
C SER A 94 10.93 1.46 24.67
N VAL A 95 11.57 0.76 23.73
CA VAL A 95 10.89 -0.30 22.97
C VAL A 95 11.79 -1.51 22.79
N ASN A 96 11.15 -2.68 22.83
CA ASN A 96 11.74 -3.95 22.45
C ASN A 96 12.18 -3.92 20.97
N ALA A 97 13.42 -4.29 20.69
CA ALA A 97 13.97 -4.33 19.33
C ALA A 97 13.14 -5.17 18.34
N LEU A 98 12.38 -6.15 18.84
CA LEU A 98 11.53 -7.02 18.01
C LEU A 98 10.15 -6.43 17.68
N GLY A 99 9.67 -5.44 18.45
CA GLY A 99 8.34 -4.85 18.28
C GLY A 99 8.08 -4.34 16.86
N PRO A 100 8.94 -3.45 16.31
CA PRO A 100 8.75 -2.86 14.98
C PRO A 100 8.58 -3.88 13.84
N PHE A 101 9.24 -5.04 13.94
CA PHE A 101 9.13 -6.11 12.95
C PHE A 101 7.75 -6.77 12.96
N LEU A 102 7.14 -6.95 14.13
CA LEU A 102 5.79 -7.49 14.25
C LEU A 102 4.74 -6.44 13.86
N TRP A 103 4.94 -5.18 14.27
CA TRP A 103 4.02 -4.08 14.01
C TRP A 103 4.00 -3.66 12.54
N ALA A 104 5.06 -3.93 11.78
CA ALA A 104 5.07 -3.73 10.34
C ALA A 104 3.98 -4.55 9.61
N ILE A 105 3.52 -5.67 10.18
CA ILE A 105 2.52 -6.55 9.56
C ILE A 105 1.14 -5.86 9.45
N PRO A 106 0.49 -5.43 10.55
CA PRO A 106 -0.80 -4.72 10.46
C PRO A 106 -0.70 -3.44 9.64
N GLU A 107 0.41 -2.72 9.71
CA GLU A 107 0.65 -1.51 8.93
C GLU A 107 0.69 -1.75 7.42
N LEU A 108 1.35 -2.83 6.97
CA LEU A 108 1.38 -3.19 5.55
C LEU A 108 0.04 -3.72 5.06
N VAL A 109 -0.70 -4.45 5.90
CA VAL A 109 -2.08 -4.89 5.60
C VAL A 109 -2.99 -3.67 5.46
N GLU A 110 -2.88 -2.71 6.37
CA GLU A 110 -3.62 -1.46 6.30
C GLU A 110 -3.28 -0.66 5.03
N LEU A 111 -1.99 -0.52 4.72
CA LEU A 111 -1.54 0.13 3.49
C LEU A 111 -2.13 -0.53 2.25
N LEU A 112 -2.13 -1.87 2.19
CA LEU A 112 -2.71 -2.63 1.08
C LEU A 112 -4.20 -2.30 0.89
N ILE A 113 -4.98 -2.34 1.98
CA ILE A 113 -6.42 -2.00 1.93
C ILE A 113 -6.63 -0.54 1.49
N ASN A 114 -5.85 0.38 2.06
CA ASN A 114 -5.92 1.80 1.72
C ASN A 114 -5.58 2.03 0.24
N ILE A 115 -4.60 1.33 -0.33
CA ILE A 115 -4.26 1.41 -1.77
C ILE A 115 -5.49 1.08 -2.63
N PHE A 116 -6.22 0.00 -2.32
CA PHE A 116 -7.44 -0.33 -3.08
C PHE A 116 -8.54 0.72 -2.88
N LEU A 117 -8.76 1.19 -1.65
CA LEU A 117 -9.74 2.24 -1.37
C LEU A 117 -9.46 3.52 -2.17
N PHE A 118 -8.22 4.01 -2.11
CA PHE A 118 -7.83 5.21 -2.85
C PHE A 118 -7.83 4.98 -4.36
N ALA A 119 -7.40 3.82 -4.86
CA ALA A 119 -7.45 3.52 -6.28
C ALA A 119 -8.89 3.51 -6.82
N ILE A 120 -9.83 2.92 -6.09
CA ILE A 120 -11.26 2.92 -6.45
C ILE A 120 -11.82 4.34 -6.37
N LEU A 121 -11.49 5.09 -5.31
CA LEU A 121 -11.93 6.48 -5.18
C LEU A 121 -11.44 7.35 -6.35
N ILE A 122 -10.14 7.26 -6.71
CA ILE A 122 -9.57 7.97 -7.85
C ILE A 122 -10.28 7.53 -9.14
N GLN A 123 -10.57 6.25 -9.32
CA GLN A 123 -11.30 5.75 -10.49
C GLN A 123 -12.71 6.34 -10.58
N VAL A 124 -13.45 6.44 -9.47
CA VAL A 124 -14.78 7.08 -9.42
C VAL A 124 -14.67 8.56 -9.77
N ILE A 125 -13.71 9.29 -9.17
CA ILE A 125 -13.48 10.71 -9.46
C ILE A 125 -13.16 10.92 -10.94
N LEU A 126 -12.25 10.12 -11.50
CA LEU A 126 -11.89 10.20 -12.92
C LEU A 126 -13.08 9.90 -13.84
N SER A 127 -13.99 9.00 -13.44
CA SER A 127 -15.19 8.67 -14.21
C SER A 127 -16.16 9.85 -14.35
N TRP A 128 -16.15 10.79 -13.39
CA TRP A 128 -16.97 12.02 -13.46
C TRP A 128 -16.27 13.15 -14.20
N ILE A 129 -14.95 13.29 -14.01
CA ILE A 129 -14.18 14.38 -14.62
C ILE A 129 -13.98 14.15 -16.11
N ASN A 130 -13.69 12.91 -16.53
CA ASN A 130 -13.39 12.60 -17.92
C ASN A 130 -13.94 11.21 -18.34
N PRO A 131 -15.26 11.11 -18.52
CA PRO A 131 -15.91 9.85 -18.92
C PRO A 131 -15.35 9.36 -20.26
N GLY A 132 -14.79 8.14 -20.28
CA GLY A 132 -14.31 7.49 -21.50
C GLY A 132 -12.85 7.79 -21.90
N ALA A 133 -12.11 8.58 -21.13
CA ALA A 133 -10.69 8.81 -21.42
C ALA A 133 -9.81 7.60 -21.08
N TYR A 134 -9.22 7.03 -22.13
CA TYR A 134 -8.14 6.05 -22.00
C TYR A 134 -6.81 6.78 -21.83
N ASN A 135 -6.28 6.76 -20.61
CA ASN A 135 -4.95 7.28 -20.31
C ASN A 135 -4.15 6.24 -19.51
N PRO A 136 -2.82 6.35 -19.44
CA PRO A 136 -1.99 5.38 -18.73
C PRO A 136 -2.41 5.16 -17.27
N VAL A 137 -2.88 6.19 -16.59
CA VAL A 137 -3.30 6.09 -15.19
C VAL A 137 -4.61 5.32 -15.07
N SER A 138 -5.61 5.61 -15.90
CA SER A 138 -6.89 4.91 -15.88
C SER A 138 -6.73 3.43 -16.21
N ALA A 139 -5.89 3.08 -17.18
CA ALA A 139 -5.59 1.67 -17.50
C ALA A 139 -4.97 0.90 -16.31
N LEU A 140 -4.06 1.52 -15.56
CA LEU A 140 -3.49 0.90 -14.36
C LEU A 140 -4.48 0.80 -13.22
N LEU A 141 -5.27 1.86 -12.98
CA LEU A 141 -6.32 1.84 -11.96
C LEU A 141 -7.33 0.73 -12.23
N HIS A 142 -7.77 0.58 -13.48
CA HIS A 142 -8.61 -0.55 -13.89
C HIS A 142 -7.92 -1.89 -13.58
N SER A 143 -6.67 -2.09 -14.02
CA SER A 143 -5.95 -3.34 -13.76
C SER A 143 -5.78 -3.65 -12.27
N LEU A 144 -5.58 -2.61 -11.45
CA LEU A 144 -5.39 -2.71 -10.01
C LEU A 144 -6.70 -3.03 -9.29
N THR A 145 -7.80 -2.34 -9.60
CA THR A 145 -9.07 -2.47 -8.87
C THR A 145 -9.95 -3.62 -9.38
N ASP A 146 -9.73 -4.06 -10.62
CA ASP A 146 -10.53 -5.10 -11.28
C ASP A 146 -10.73 -6.41 -10.48
N PRO A 147 -9.77 -6.96 -9.73
CA PRO A 147 -9.97 -8.18 -8.94
C PRO A 147 -11.04 -8.05 -7.85
N VAL A 148 -11.13 -6.87 -7.22
CA VAL A 148 -12.13 -6.59 -6.18
C VAL A 148 -13.43 -6.04 -6.78
N MET A 149 -13.31 -5.32 -7.90
CA MET A 149 -14.45 -4.74 -8.62
C MET A 149 -15.25 -5.78 -9.43
N ARG A 150 -14.61 -6.78 -10.04
CA ARG A 150 -15.28 -7.82 -10.85
C ARG A 150 -16.33 -8.61 -10.07
N PRO A 151 -16.04 -9.14 -8.86
CA PRO A 151 -17.05 -9.82 -8.06
C PRO A 151 -18.21 -8.88 -7.69
N ALA A 152 -17.91 -7.63 -7.32
CA ALA A 152 -18.94 -6.66 -6.96
C ALA A 152 -19.87 -6.32 -8.14
N ARG A 153 -19.34 -6.15 -9.36
CA ARG A 153 -20.13 -5.93 -10.59
C ARG A 153 -21.05 -7.11 -10.93
N ARG A 154 -20.73 -8.33 -10.47
CA ARG A 154 -21.61 -9.50 -10.63
C ARG A 154 -22.76 -9.50 -9.63
N ILE A 155 -22.54 -8.94 -8.43
CA ILE A 155 -23.57 -8.86 -7.37
C ILE A 155 -24.50 -7.66 -7.61
N LEU A 156 -23.93 -6.50 -7.98
CA LEU A 156 -24.65 -5.27 -8.30
C LEU A 156 -24.26 -4.80 -9.71
N PRO A 157 -24.88 -5.35 -10.76
CA PRO A 157 -24.68 -4.86 -12.12
C PRO A 157 -25.01 -3.36 -12.25
N PRO A 158 -24.39 -2.62 -13.18
CA PRO A 158 -24.70 -1.20 -13.38
C PRO A 158 -26.19 -0.97 -13.67
N ILE A 159 -26.80 -0.02 -12.96
CA ILE A 159 -28.21 0.34 -13.11
C ILE A 159 -28.27 1.70 -13.81
N SER A 160 -28.96 1.77 -14.95
CA SER A 160 -29.13 3.02 -15.72
C SER A 160 -27.80 3.71 -16.10
N GLY A 161 -26.75 2.93 -16.38
CA GLY A 161 -25.42 3.46 -16.71
C GLY A 161 -24.59 3.91 -15.51
N LEU A 162 -25.14 3.88 -14.29
CA LEU A 162 -24.41 4.16 -13.05
C LEU A 162 -23.88 2.86 -12.46
N ASP A 163 -22.57 2.81 -12.25
CA ASP A 163 -21.90 1.70 -11.60
C ASP A 163 -21.80 1.95 -10.09
N LEU A 164 -22.63 1.25 -9.31
CA LEU A 164 -22.62 1.31 -7.84
C LEU A 164 -21.66 0.29 -7.21
N SER A 165 -21.04 -0.58 -8.01
CA SER A 165 -20.02 -1.53 -7.54
C SER A 165 -18.88 -0.89 -6.74
N PRO A 166 -18.36 0.32 -7.10
CA PRO A 166 -17.29 0.97 -6.34
C PRO A 166 -17.70 1.20 -4.89
N MET A 167 -18.93 1.66 -4.65
CA MET A 167 -19.45 1.89 -3.32
C MET A 167 -19.53 0.60 -2.52
N LEU A 168 -20.03 -0.49 -3.13
CA LEU A 168 -20.09 -1.80 -2.49
C LEU A 168 -18.69 -2.29 -2.07
N VAL A 169 -17.70 -2.18 -2.96
CA VAL A 169 -16.32 -2.59 -2.67
C VAL A 169 -15.71 -1.71 -1.59
N MET A 170 -15.89 -0.39 -1.65
CA MET A 170 -15.36 0.52 -0.65
C MET A 170 -15.94 0.22 0.74
N ILE A 171 -17.25 0.01 0.84
CA ILE A 171 -17.90 -0.41 2.11
C ILE A 171 -17.31 -1.74 2.58
N GLY A 172 -17.20 -2.74 1.70
CA GLY A 172 -16.62 -4.04 2.03
C GLY A 172 -15.17 -3.97 2.52
N LEU A 173 -14.34 -3.14 1.88
CA LEU A 173 -12.95 -2.91 2.27
C LEU A 173 -12.83 -2.16 3.59
N VAL A 174 -13.69 -1.17 3.86
CA VAL A 174 -13.74 -0.48 5.16
C VAL A 174 -14.18 -1.43 6.26
N LEU A 175 -15.21 -2.25 6.02
CA LEU A 175 -15.63 -3.28 6.97
C LEU A 175 -14.52 -4.31 7.22
N LEU A 176 -13.85 -4.77 6.16
CA LEU A 176 -12.69 -5.64 6.28
C LEU A 176 -11.59 -5.00 7.13
N LYS A 177 -11.29 -3.72 6.91
CA LYS A 177 -10.32 -2.96 7.70
C LYS A 177 -10.71 -2.91 9.18
N MET A 178 -11.97 -2.61 9.47
CA MET A 178 -12.52 -2.53 10.84
C MET A 178 -12.52 -3.88 11.56
N LEU A 179 -12.73 -4.99 10.84
CA LEU A 179 -12.78 -6.33 11.44
C LEU A 179 -11.40 -6.99 11.54
N LEU A 180 -10.51 -6.73 10.58
CA LEU A 180 -9.22 -7.42 10.46
C LEU A 180 -8.10 -6.74 11.25
N LEU A 181 -8.02 -5.40 11.21
CA LEU A 181 -6.88 -4.69 11.81
C LEU A 181 -6.84 -4.77 13.33
N PRO A 182 -7.96 -4.57 14.07
CA PRO A 182 -7.91 -4.64 15.53
C PRO A 182 -7.36 -5.96 16.09
N PRO A 183 -7.85 -7.16 15.69
CA PRO A 183 -7.27 -8.40 16.21
C PRO A 183 -5.82 -8.59 15.77
N LEU A 184 -5.45 -8.17 14.55
CA LEU A 184 -4.06 -8.27 14.08
C LEU A 184 -3.10 -7.39 14.91
N ARG A 185 -3.52 -6.17 15.26
CA ARG A 185 -2.76 -5.28 16.14
C ARG A 185 -2.62 -5.85 17.56
N VAL A 186 -3.67 -6.47 18.09
CA VAL A 186 -3.62 -7.16 19.39
C VAL A 186 -2.62 -8.31 19.36
N ILE A 187 -2.68 -9.19 18.34
CA ILE A 187 -1.78 -10.35 18.22
C ILE A 187 -0.32 -9.93 18.06
N THR A 188 -0.07 -8.83 17.36
CA THR A 188 1.30 -8.29 17.15
C THR A 188 1.78 -7.40 18.29
N GLY A 189 0.92 -7.10 19.27
CA GLY A 189 1.23 -6.17 20.36
C GLY A 189 1.51 -4.74 19.88
N SER A 190 0.92 -4.33 18.76
CA SER A 190 1.06 -2.98 18.20
C SER A 190 0.54 -1.94 19.18
N PRO A 191 1.30 -0.88 19.51
CA PRO A 191 0.83 0.23 20.33
C PRO A 191 -0.04 1.21 19.55
N PHE A 192 -0.14 1.04 18.24
CA PHE A 192 -0.94 1.84 17.29
C PHE A 192 -2.21 1.10 16.89
#